data_AF-A0A813P289-F1
#
_entry.id   AF-A0A813P289-F1
#
_cell.length_a   1.000
_cell.length_b   1.000
_cell.length_c   1.000
_cell.angle_alpha   90.00
_cell.angle_beta   90.00
_cell.angle_gamma   90.00
#
_symmetry.space_group_name_H-M   'P 1'
#
loop_
_entity.id
_entity.type
_entity.pdbx_description
1 polymer ?
#
loop_
_entity_poly.entity_id
_entity_poly.type
_entity_poly.pdbx_seq_one_letter_code
_entity_poly.pdbx_strand_id
1 'polypeptide(L)'
;MIGKEQDSEPETKAIESIILSKQGQWDSYVSLHSYGQFFFTPWGFTTILPSDFEDLVQKAKIATNAIKSVNGSEYQIGPSSSLLYMSSGGSEDWVKAKAGVKYSYSIELGPKDADFLNGFIVPESDIPIAGEEMYRGLIALYIELMKEKPKFL
;
A
#
# COMPACT_ATOMS: atom_id res chain seq x y z
N MET A 1 -5.91 11.57 7.14
CA MET A 1 -7.24 12.17 6.92
C MET A 1 -7.16 13.63 7.31
N ILE A 2 -7.44 14.52 6.37
CA ILE A 2 -7.50 15.97 6.59
C ILE A 2 -8.98 16.32 6.70
N GLY A 3 -9.38 17.06 7.73
CA GLY A 3 -10.78 17.39 8.00
C GLY A 3 -10.92 18.03 9.37
N LYS A 4 -12.16 18.38 9.78
CA LYS A 4 -12.41 19.03 11.09
C LYS A 4 -12.15 18.09 12.27
N GLU A 5 -12.30 16.80 12.04
CA GLU A 5 -12.09 15.73 13.02
C GLU A 5 -11.76 14.42 12.28
N GLN A 6 -11.34 13.41 13.04
CA GLN A 6 -11.14 12.06 12.51
C GLN A 6 -12.42 11.60 11.81
N ASP A 7 -12.28 11.00 10.64
CA ASP A 7 -13.36 10.39 9.89
C ASP A 7 -14.43 11.38 9.43
N SER A 8 -14.16 12.71 9.40
CA SER A 8 -15.21 13.69 9.06
C SER A 8 -15.79 13.55 7.63
N GLU A 9 -14.98 13.07 6.68
CA GLU A 9 -15.37 12.92 5.28
C GLU A 9 -16.24 11.66 5.07
N PRO A 10 -17.40 11.78 4.39
CA PRO A 10 -18.36 10.67 4.27
C PRO A 10 -17.79 9.45 3.52
N GLU A 11 -16.89 9.66 2.55
CA GLU A 11 -16.20 8.60 1.84
C GLU A 11 -15.30 7.79 2.78
N THR A 12 -14.57 8.48 3.67
CA THR A 12 -13.72 7.80 4.64
C THR A 12 -14.54 7.01 5.64
N LYS A 13 -15.62 7.59 6.18
CA LYS A 13 -16.56 6.87 7.07
C LYS A 13 -17.08 5.59 6.43
N ALA A 14 -17.42 5.63 5.14
CA ALA A 14 -17.95 4.47 4.43
C ALA A 14 -16.91 3.34 4.35
N ILE A 15 -15.66 3.66 4.01
CA ILE A 15 -14.57 2.67 3.95
C ILE A 15 -14.30 2.08 5.34
N GLU A 16 -14.21 2.91 6.37
CA GLU A 16 -13.99 2.44 7.74
C GLU A 16 -15.10 1.53 8.22
N SER A 17 -16.36 1.88 7.94
CA SER A 17 -17.51 1.06 8.27
C SER A 17 -17.43 -0.33 7.62
N ILE A 18 -17.04 -0.41 6.34
CA ILE A 18 -16.86 -1.68 5.64
C ILE A 18 -15.73 -2.50 6.27
N ILE A 19 -14.58 -1.87 6.54
CA ILE A 19 -13.42 -2.54 7.12
C ILE A 19 -13.77 -3.11 8.50
N LEU A 20 -14.38 -2.31 9.37
CA LEU A 20 -14.78 -2.72 10.72
C LEU A 20 -15.90 -3.77 10.71
N SER A 21 -16.83 -3.73 9.75
CA SER A 21 -17.91 -4.72 9.65
C SER A 21 -17.42 -6.15 9.42
N LYS A 22 -16.20 -6.32 8.91
CA LYS A 22 -15.53 -7.60 8.67
C LYS A 22 -14.18 -7.69 9.39
N GLN A 23 -14.03 -6.98 10.51
CA GLN A 23 -12.80 -6.98 11.27
C GLN A 23 -12.36 -8.43 11.61
N GLY A 24 -11.07 -8.71 11.43
CA GLY A 24 -10.51 -10.06 11.59
C GLY A 24 -10.70 -11.00 10.40
N GLN A 25 -11.43 -10.60 9.35
CA GLN A 25 -11.56 -11.39 8.10
C GLN A 25 -10.68 -10.87 6.95
N TRP A 26 -10.06 -9.71 7.13
CA TRP A 26 -9.17 -9.12 6.13
C TRP A 26 -7.73 -9.61 6.32
N ASP A 27 -7.15 -10.12 5.24
CA ASP A 27 -5.76 -10.61 5.24
C ASP A 27 -4.76 -9.49 4.96
N SER A 28 -5.15 -8.55 4.10
CA SER A 28 -4.33 -7.43 3.69
C SER A 28 -5.18 -6.22 3.33
N TYR A 29 -4.58 -5.05 3.44
CA TYR A 29 -5.10 -3.78 2.95
C TYR A 29 -4.06 -3.13 2.04
N VAL A 30 -4.52 -2.61 0.89
CA VAL A 30 -3.66 -1.87 -0.03
C VAL A 30 -4.41 -0.62 -0.49
N SER A 31 -3.82 0.54 -0.24
CA SER A 31 -4.24 1.80 -0.85
C SER A 31 -3.37 2.08 -2.08
N LEU A 32 -3.99 2.38 -3.22
CA LEU A 32 -3.27 2.67 -4.47
C LEU A 32 -3.30 4.18 -4.74
N HIS A 33 -2.13 4.72 -5.03
CA HIS A 33 -1.86 6.13 -5.28
C HIS A 33 -0.89 6.26 -6.47
N SER A 34 -0.59 7.49 -6.86
CA SER A 34 0.48 7.82 -7.80
C SER A 34 1.04 9.18 -7.37
N TYR A 35 2.34 9.47 -7.49
CA TYR A 35 3.38 8.75 -8.21
C TYR A 35 4.67 8.62 -7.38
N GLY A 36 5.63 7.83 -7.88
CA GLY A 36 6.98 7.77 -7.33
C GLY A 36 7.60 6.37 -7.25
N GLN A 37 6.84 5.33 -7.59
CA GLN A 37 7.25 3.92 -7.43
C GLN A 37 7.66 3.61 -5.98
N PHE A 38 6.75 3.86 -5.05
CA PHE A 38 6.93 3.52 -3.64
C PHE A 38 5.97 2.42 -3.21
N PHE A 39 6.45 1.55 -2.33
CA PHE A 39 5.67 0.51 -1.67
C PHE A 39 5.76 0.75 -0.17
N PHE A 40 4.91 1.64 0.33
CA PHE A 40 4.96 2.10 1.71
C PHE A 40 4.45 1.04 2.68
N THR A 41 5.23 0.84 3.73
CA THR A 41 4.83 0.09 4.93
C THR A 41 4.43 1.06 6.04
N PRO A 42 3.64 0.64 7.03
CA PRO A 42 3.49 1.39 8.27
C PRO A 42 4.82 1.51 9.03
N TRP A 43 5.04 2.53 9.87
CA TRP A 43 4.14 3.66 10.12
C TRP A 43 4.54 4.90 9.29
N GLY A 44 3.55 5.62 8.76
CA GLY A 44 3.75 6.93 8.15
C GLY A 44 3.79 8.08 9.15
N PHE A 45 3.09 7.95 10.28
CA PHE A 45 2.97 9.04 11.28
C PHE A 45 4.14 9.15 12.26
N THR A 46 5.09 8.22 12.25
CA THR A 46 6.24 8.19 13.17
C THR A 46 7.45 7.51 12.54
N THR A 47 8.63 7.73 13.11
CA THR A 47 9.88 7.04 12.74
C THR A 47 10.07 5.71 13.47
N ILE A 48 9.22 5.40 14.45
CA ILE A 48 9.21 4.10 15.12
C ILE A 48 8.71 3.06 14.11
N LEU A 49 9.39 1.92 14.03
CA LEU A 49 8.96 0.81 13.17
C LEU A 49 7.96 -0.09 13.89
N PRO A 50 6.97 -0.67 13.20
CA PRO A 50 6.12 -1.70 13.80
C PRO A 50 6.96 -2.96 14.11
N SER A 51 6.53 -3.74 15.10
CA SER A 51 7.25 -4.94 15.54
C SER A 51 7.37 -6.02 14.45
N ASP A 52 6.49 -5.99 13.45
CA ASP A 52 6.46 -6.91 12.30
C ASP A 52 7.04 -6.30 11.01
N PHE A 53 7.80 -5.20 11.12
CA PHE A 53 8.36 -4.47 9.98
C PHE A 53 9.14 -5.34 8.99
N GLU A 54 10.00 -6.24 9.49
CA GLU A 54 10.81 -7.10 8.62
C GLU A 54 9.94 -8.02 7.75
N ASP A 55 8.86 -8.55 8.32
CA ASP A 55 7.93 -9.40 7.58
C ASP A 55 7.15 -8.59 6.54
N LEU A 56 6.69 -7.38 6.89
CA LEU A 56 6.06 -6.45 5.93
C LEU A 56 6.96 -6.20 4.71
N VAL A 57 8.25 -5.94 4.95
CA VAL A 57 9.24 -5.71 3.90
C VAL A 57 9.48 -6.96 3.07
N GLN A 58 9.53 -8.15 3.68
CA GLN A 58 9.69 -9.41 2.93
C GLN A 58 8.53 -9.66 1.97
N LYS A 59 7.28 -9.42 2.40
CA LYS A 59 6.11 -9.58 1.53
C LYS A 59 6.07 -8.52 0.43
N ALA A 60 6.40 -7.27 0.76
CA ALA A 60 6.52 -6.21 -0.23
C ALA A 60 7.58 -6.53 -1.29
N LYS A 61 8.74 -7.10 -0.92
CA LYS A 61 9.78 -7.52 -1.89
C LYS A 61 9.27 -8.54 -2.91
N ILE A 62 8.39 -9.45 -2.51
CA ILE A 62 7.79 -10.43 -3.43
C ILE A 62 6.91 -9.71 -4.45
N ALA A 63 6.07 -8.76 -3.99
CA ALA A 63 5.23 -7.95 -4.86
C ALA A 63 6.05 -7.08 -5.83
N THR A 64 7.07 -6.36 -5.33
CA THR A 64 7.88 -5.46 -6.16
C THR A 64 8.79 -6.21 -7.13
N ASN A 65 9.25 -7.42 -6.80
CA ASN A 65 9.95 -8.28 -7.75
C ASN A 65 9.03 -8.72 -8.91
N ALA A 66 7.77 -9.02 -8.62
CA ALA A 66 6.78 -9.36 -9.65
C ALA A 66 6.47 -8.15 -10.54
N ILE A 67 6.34 -6.95 -9.96
CA ILE A 67 6.22 -5.68 -10.71
C ILE A 67 7.42 -5.49 -11.64
N LYS A 68 8.65 -5.61 -11.10
CA LYS A 68 9.89 -5.45 -11.86
C LYS A 68 9.97 -6.38 -13.07
N SER A 69 9.35 -7.56 -13.00
CA SER A 69 9.36 -8.53 -14.11
C SER A 69 8.55 -8.11 -15.35
N VAL A 70 7.67 -7.11 -15.25
CA VAL A 70 6.86 -6.61 -16.36
C VAL A 70 7.71 -5.81 -17.35
N ASN A 71 8.38 -4.77 -16.85
CA ASN A 71 9.09 -3.78 -17.67
C ASN A 71 10.35 -3.21 -16.97
N GLY A 72 10.74 -3.74 -15.80
CA GLY A 72 11.89 -3.28 -15.05
C GLY A 72 11.63 -2.21 -13.99
N SER A 73 10.39 -1.78 -13.75
CA SER A 73 10.08 -0.77 -12.72
C SER A 73 10.56 -1.21 -11.33
N GLU A 74 11.36 -0.36 -10.68
CA GLU A 74 11.90 -0.59 -9.35
C GLU A 74 11.16 0.24 -8.30
N TYR A 75 10.49 -0.45 -7.38
CA TYR A 75 9.75 0.20 -6.30
C TYR A 75 10.56 0.20 -5.00
N GLN A 76 10.65 1.35 -4.34
CA GLN A 76 11.30 1.49 -3.03
C GLN A 76 10.36 1.05 -1.92
N ILE A 77 10.85 0.27 -0.95
CA ILE A 77 10.04 -0.33 0.13
C ILE A 77 10.47 0.26 1.47
N GLY A 78 9.51 0.66 2.29
CA GLY A 78 9.76 1.16 3.63
C GLY A 78 8.66 2.12 4.11
N PRO A 79 8.78 2.68 5.32
CA PRO A 79 7.79 3.61 5.81
C PRO A 79 7.87 4.94 5.09
N SER A 80 6.71 5.53 4.80
CA SER A 80 6.63 6.86 4.15
C SER A 80 7.36 7.92 4.97
N SER A 81 7.36 7.80 6.31
CA SER A 81 8.12 8.65 7.24
C SER A 81 9.63 8.65 6.99
N SER A 82 10.19 7.57 6.44
CA SER A 82 11.61 7.44 6.11
C SER A 82 11.92 7.68 4.64
N LEU A 83 11.02 7.32 3.74
CA LEU A 83 11.27 7.38 2.29
C LEU A 83 10.85 8.71 1.66
N LEU A 84 9.89 9.41 2.26
CA LEU A 84 9.30 10.61 1.70
C LEU A 84 9.20 11.72 2.76
N TYR A 85 8.18 11.63 3.61
CA TYR A 85 7.97 12.52 4.75
C TYR A 85 6.97 11.88 5.73
N MET A 86 7.03 12.32 6.98
CA MET A 86 6.09 11.89 8.01
C MET A 86 4.69 12.47 7.75
N SER A 87 3.67 11.62 7.74
CA SER A 87 2.28 12.02 7.48
C SER A 87 1.32 11.35 8.46
N SER A 88 0.35 12.09 8.98
CA SER A 88 -0.62 11.56 9.94
C SER A 88 -1.97 11.23 9.30
N GLY A 89 -2.59 10.16 9.80
CA GLY A 89 -3.90 9.69 9.34
C GLY A 89 -3.87 9.03 7.96
N GLY A 90 -2.74 8.44 7.55
CA GLY A 90 -2.72 7.48 6.44
C GLY A 90 -3.65 6.31 6.73
N SER A 91 -4.33 5.82 5.71
CA SER A 91 -5.30 4.74 5.86
C SER A 91 -4.61 3.42 6.18
N GLU A 92 -3.41 3.16 5.64
CA GLU A 92 -2.59 1.99 5.94
C GLU A 92 -2.22 1.92 7.43
N ASP A 93 -1.93 3.06 8.04
CA ASP A 93 -1.65 3.18 9.46
C ASP A 93 -2.91 2.94 10.29
N TRP A 94 -4.03 3.57 9.93
CA TRP A 94 -5.29 3.39 10.65
C TRP A 94 -5.78 1.94 10.56
N VAL A 95 -5.74 1.33 9.37
CA VAL A 95 -6.20 -0.04 9.15
C VAL A 95 -5.35 -1.04 9.94
N LYS A 96 -4.03 -0.84 9.99
CA LYS A 96 -3.17 -1.66 10.85
C LYS A 96 -3.46 -1.45 12.33
N ALA A 97 -3.51 -0.20 12.79
CA ALA A 97 -3.61 0.12 14.22
C ALA A 97 -5.00 -0.12 14.83
N LYS A 98 -6.07 0.13 14.06
CA LYS A 98 -7.47 0.08 14.55
C LYS A 98 -8.22 -1.15 14.08
N ALA A 99 -8.09 -1.53 12.80
CA ALA A 99 -8.75 -2.72 12.28
C ALA A 99 -7.93 -4.01 12.49
N GLY A 100 -6.64 -3.88 12.82
CA GLY A 100 -5.78 -5.03 13.15
C GLY A 100 -5.31 -5.81 11.93
N VAL A 101 -5.37 -5.23 10.73
CA VAL A 101 -4.91 -5.89 9.50
C VAL A 101 -3.39 -5.79 9.42
N LYS A 102 -2.72 -6.93 9.61
CA LYS A 102 -1.25 -7.00 9.68
C LYS A 102 -0.58 -6.40 8.44
N TYR A 103 -0.92 -6.92 7.27
CA TYR A 103 -0.35 -6.56 5.98
C TYR A 103 -1.10 -5.38 5.37
N SER A 104 -0.82 -4.18 5.86
CA SER A 104 -1.39 -2.93 5.36
C SER A 104 -0.32 -2.14 4.62
N TYR A 105 -0.61 -1.68 3.40
CA TYR A 105 0.33 -0.97 2.54
C TYR A 105 -0.31 0.21 1.82
N SER A 106 0.51 1.18 1.44
CA SER A 106 0.16 2.19 0.44
C SER A 106 1.16 2.10 -0.72
N ILE A 107 0.69 2.13 -1.97
CA ILE A 107 1.54 1.97 -3.15
C ILE A 107 1.40 3.22 -4.00
N GLU A 108 2.53 3.89 -4.27
CA GLU A 108 2.63 4.95 -5.26
C GLU A 108 3.09 4.35 -6.58
N LEU A 109 2.22 4.35 -7.58
CA LEU A 109 2.50 3.83 -8.91
C LEU A 109 3.56 4.67 -9.65
N GLY A 110 3.94 4.21 -10.84
CA GLY A 110 4.72 5.01 -11.77
C GLY A 110 4.00 6.30 -12.21
N PRO A 111 4.76 7.26 -12.77
CA PRO A 111 6.20 7.20 -13.03
C PRO A 111 7.03 7.41 -11.74
N LYS A 112 8.32 7.04 -11.79
CA LYS A 112 9.25 7.23 -10.67
C LYS A 112 9.50 8.70 -10.36
N ASP A 113 9.69 9.49 -11.41
CA ASP A 113 10.05 10.89 -11.32
C ASP A 113 8.99 11.72 -12.05
N ALA A 114 8.82 12.97 -11.61
CA ALA A 114 8.00 13.94 -12.32
C ALA A 114 8.79 15.21 -12.56
N ASP A 115 8.73 15.71 -13.79
CA ASP A 115 8.79 17.14 -14.02
C ASP A 115 7.41 17.75 -13.73
N PHE A 116 7.33 19.08 -13.56
CA PHE A 116 6.24 19.88 -12.95
C PHE A 116 4.76 19.50 -13.23
N LEU A 117 4.46 18.67 -14.24
CA LEU A 117 3.11 18.15 -14.58
C LEU A 117 3.03 16.62 -14.86
N ASN A 118 4.14 15.90 -15.00
CA ASN A 118 4.18 14.55 -15.62
C ASN A 118 4.06 13.36 -14.66
N GLY A 119 3.97 13.60 -13.35
CA GLY A 119 3.76 12.53 -12.38
C GLY A 119 2.31 12.04 -12.29
N PHE A 120 1.35 12.95 -12.49
CA PHE A 120 -0.08 12.63 -12.43
C PHE A 120 -0.75 12.60 -13.80
N ILE A 121 -0.15 13.27 -14.80
CA ILE A 121 -0.60 13.25 -16.18
C ILE A 121 0.32 12.29 -16.94
N VAL A 122 -0.14 11.06 -17.10
CA VAL A 122 0.60 10.00 -17.79
C VAL A 122 0.04 9.75 -19.19
N PRO A 123 0.87 9.34 -20.16
CA PRO A 123 0.40 8.89 -21.46
C PRO A 123 -0.60 7.72 -21.34
N GLU A 124 -1.63 7.71 -22.18
CA GLU A 124 -2.61 6.61 -22.23
C GLU A 124 -1.95 5.25 -22.50
N SER A 125 -0.82 5.24 -23.23
CA SER A 125 -0.01 4.05 -23.50
C SER A 125 0.56 3.39 -22.25
N ASP A 126 0.68 4.14 -21.15
CA ASP A 126 1.32 3.66 -19.92
C ASP A 126 0.27 3.02 -18.98
N ILE A 127 -1.02 3.30 -19.20
CA ILE A 127 -2.12 2.75 -18.38
C ILE A 127 -2.14 1.21 -18.41
N PRO A 128 -2.06 0.52 -19.56
CA PRO A 128 -2.03 -0.95 -19.58
C PRO A 128 -0.80 -1.51 -18.86
N ILE A 129 0.34 -0.83 -18.96
CA ILE A 129 1.60 -1.25 -18.32
C ILE A 129 1.47 -1.13 -16.80
N ALA A 130 0.99 0.01 -16.30
CA ALA A 130 0.73 0.23 -14.87
C ALA A 130 -0.30 -0.79 -14.32
N GLY A 131 -1.33 -1.10 -15.11
CA GLY A 131 -2.31 -2.13 -14.77
C GLY A 131 -1.69 -3.53 -14.67
N GLU A 132 -0.81 -3.91 -15.60
CA GLU A 132 -0.12 -5.19 -15.56
C GLU A 132 0.88 -5.29 -14.39
N GLU A 133 1.65 -4.22 -14.12
CA GLU A 133 2.51 -4.13 -12.95
C GLU A 133 1.74 -4.41 -11.66
N MET A 134 0.67 -3.64 -11.41
CA MET A 134 -0.13 -3.78 -10.19
C MET A 134 -0.81 -5.14 -10.12
N TYR A 135 -1.35 -5.66 -11.22
CA TYR A 135 -1.95 -6.98 -11.24
C TYR A 135 -0.94 -8.05 -10.80
N ARG A 136 0.27 -8.07 -11.39
CA ARG A 136 1.29 -9.06 -11.04
C ARG A 136 1.80 -8.90 -9.61
N GLY A 137 2.04 -7.67 -9.16
CA GLY A 137 2.48 -7.38 -7.81
C GLY A 137 1.48 -7.85 -6.75
N LEU A 138 0.21 -7.48 -6.93
CA LEU A 138 -0.85 -7.82 -5.98
C LEU A 138 -1.18 -9.32 -5.97
N ILE A 139 -1.16 -9.99 -7.13
CA ILE A 139 -1.33 -11.45 -7.18
C ILE A 139 -0.17 -12.17 -6.49
N ALA A 140 1.07 -11.73 -6.70
CA ALA A 140 2.23 -12.32 -6.04
C ALA A 140 2.16 -12.14 -4.51
N LEU A 141 1.78 -10.95 -4.04
CA LEU A 141 1.52 -10.68 -2.63
C LEU A 141 0.43 -11.61 -2.08
N TYR A 142 -0.72 -11.66 -2.73
CA TYR A 142 -1.86 -12.48 -2.31
C TYR A 142 -1.48 -13.96 -2.19
N ILE A 143 -0.84 -14.54 -3.21
CA ILE A 143 -0.41 -15.94 -3.21
C ILE A 143 0.54 -16.21 -2.04
N GLU A 144 1.44 -15.28 -1.75
CA GLU A 144 2.37 -15.42 -0.63
C GLU A 144 1.63 -15.41 0.71
N LEU A 145 0.71 -14.47 0.93
CA LEU A 145 -0.06 -14.38 2.17
C LEU A 145 -0.94 -15.62 2.41
N MET A 146 -1.47 -16.22 1.34
CA MET A 146 -2.27 -17.44 1.43
C MET A 146 -1.48 -18.67 1.90
N LYS A 147 -0.14 -18.67 1.82
CA LYS A 147 0.69 -19.76 2.35
C LYS A 147 0.73 -19.77 3.88
N GLU A 148 0.51 -18.63 4.51
CA GLU A 148 0.54 -18.48 5.98
C GLU A 148 -0.82 -18.76 6.64
N LYS A 149 -1.88 -18.82 5.85
CA LYS A 149 -3.19 -19.16 6.38
C LYS A 149 -3.21 -20.60 6.90
N PRO A 150 -3.78 -20.84 8.09
CA PRO A 150 -4.09 -22.19 8.52
C PRO A 150 -4.92 -22.88 7.44
N LYS A 151 -4.41 -24.00 6.92
CA LYS A 151 -5.22 -24.88 6.08
C LYS A 151 -6.25 -25.53 7.01
N PHE A 152 -7.49 -25.07 6.96
CA PHE A 152 -8.59 -25.80 7.55
C PHE A 152 -8.74 -27.09 6.72
N LEU A 153 -8.28 -28.21 7.29
CA LEU A 153 -8.59 -29.58 6.87
C LEU A 153 -9.98 -29.95 7.42
#